data_AF-A0A9P6VP63-F1
#
_entry.id   AF-A0A9P6VP63-F1
#
_cell.length_a   1.000
_cell.length_b   1.000
_cell.length_c   1.000
_cell.angle_alpha   90.00
_cell.angle_beta   90.00
_cell.angle_gamma   90.00
#
_symmetry.space_group_name_H-M   'P 1'
#
loop_
_entity.id
_entity.type
_entity.pdbx_description
1 polymer ?
#
loop_
_entity_poly.entity_id
_entity_poly.type
_entity_poly.pdbx_seq_one_letter_code
_entity_poly.pdbx_strand_id
1 'polypeptide(L)'
;MEWAAYHQGLEGVDAHGAVDFLDYRDPPIVGVIADRSRSKYGRRRPFMVIGSFIVAACLLVLGWTKEIVGHFVEEGEFRKTCTIVLAVLSIYAVDFSINAVQACCRALVVDVLPIPKQQAGSAWTSRMASFGHLFGYAIGTMDLVKIFGPSLGDTQFKKLTLVSAFGLLFTVGVTSWAVTERVLMSGRGSESPQGIIQIVRQIFRTTMDLPPRIQAICWAQFWSWIGWFPFLFYSTTWVGETYFRYDAPLDVKQSKDALGDIGRIGSMSLVVFSSVTFIGATILPSLIKSPAEDGFTPRPPAAIAGLVTKIQKYKPDLLTAWIWGHLTFSCCMVLAPFAHSFRFATTIVAFCGFPWAIACWAPNTFMGMEVNRLSSGTYRRLPRDDPHELASPLTPSLHRLENGSLDDSVASTGELSGLYFGILNIYTTLPQFAATFISTLVFSIMEPGKSPELAHDAHPSEHHGTDGPNAISICLFIGALSTVGAAYATKKLRDLQ
;
A
#
# COMPACT_ATOMS: atom_id res chain seq x y z
N MET A 1 -13.45 -10.65 6.65
CA MET A 1 -14.87 -11.07 6.74
C MET A 1 -15.74 -10.04 7.44
N GLU A 2 -15.46 -9.64 8.69
CA GLU A 2 -16.20 -8.52 9.30
C GLU A 2 -15.92 -7.16 8.66
N TRP A 3 -14.79 -6.98 7.99
CA TRP A 3 -14.49 -5.77 7.22
C TRP A 3 -15.47 -5.50 6.06
N ALA A 4 -16.02 -6.57 5.43
CA ALA A 4 -16.99 -6.43 4.34
C ALA A 4 -18.44 -6.36 4.87
N ALA A 5 -18.76 -7.12 5.92
CA ALA A 5 -20.07 -7.08 6.58
C ALA A 5 -20.32 -5.78 7.36
N TYR A 6 -19.26 -5.10 7.83
CA TYR A 6 -19.36 -3.81 8.53
C TYR A 6 -19.57 -2.63 7.56
N HIS A 7 -19.07 -2.73 6.32
CA HIS A 7 -19.26 -1.72 5.28
C HIS A 7 -20.71 -1.65 4.76
N GLN A 8 -21.41 -2.79 4.68
CA GLN A 8 -22.82 -2.79 4.30
C GLN A 8 -23.76 -2.20 5.37
N GLY A 9 -23.31 -2.12 6.63
CA GLY A 9 -24.00 -1.36 7.68
C GLY A 9 -23.79 0.16 7.61
N LEU A 10 -22.84 0.62 6.78
CA LEU A 10 -22.47 2.03 6.62
C LEU A 10 -23.01 2.66 5.33
N GLU A 11 -23.82 1.94 4.54
CA GLU A 11 -24.47 2.43 3.31
C GLU A 11 -25.41 3.63 3.51
N GLY A 12 -25.62 4.08 4.76
CA GLY A 12 -26.43 5.26 5.10
C GLY A 12 -25.68 6.49 5.59
N VAL A 13 -24.34 6.48 5.68
CA VAL A 13 -23.57 7.64 6.18
C VAL A 13 -22.37 7.88 5.27
N ASP A 14 -22.18 9.13 4.84
CA ASP A 14 -21.06 9.69 4.05
C ASP A 14 -19.65 9.49 4.67
N ALA A 15 -19.33 8.29 5.15
CA ALA A 15 -18.06 7.92 5.78
C ALA A 15 -16.98 7.58 4.74
N HIS A 16 -17.36 7.14 3.54
CA HIS A 16 -16.43 6.82 2.46
C HIS A 16 -15.59 8.04 2.02
N GLY A 17 -16.22 9.21 1.95
CA GLY A 17 -15.51 10.45 1.60
C GLY A 17 -14.53 10.93 2.67
N ALA A 18 -14.76 10.58 3.95
CA ALA A 18 -13.97 11.06 5.09
C ALA A 18 -12.74 10.19 5.40
N VAL A 19 -12.79 8.88 5.11
CA VAL A 19 -11.62 7.98 5.16
C VAL A 19 -10.60 8.39 4.08
N ASP A 20 -11.07 8.65 2.86
CA ASP A 20 -10.24 9.13 1.75
C ASP A 20 -9.69 10.56 2.03
N PHE A 21 -10.46 11.43 2.70
CA PHE A 21 -10.05 12.81 3.07
C PHE A 21 -8.98 12.88 4.18
N LEU A 22 -8.82 11.83 4.98
CA LEU A 22 -7.84 11.79 6.07
C LEU A 22 -6.54 11.10 5.63
N ASP A 23 -6.61 10.10 4.75
CA ASP A 23 -5.44 9.52 4.07
C ASP A 23 -4.66 10.60 3.27
N TYR A 24 -5.37 11.66 2.83
CA TYR A 24 -4.84 12.87 2.18
C TYR A 24 -3.82 13.68 3.02
N ARG A 25 -3.83 13.59 4.36
CA ARG A 25 -3.02 14.46 5.24
C ARG A 25 -1.80 13.79 5.90
N ASP A 26 -1.74 12.47 5.94
CA ASP A 26 -0.82 11.76 6.83
C ASP A 26 0.63 11.63 6.35
N PRO A 27 0.94 11.42 5.06
CA PRO A 27 2.32 11.18 4.63
C PRO A 27 3.31 12.30 4.96
N PRO A 28 3.00 13.59 4.77
CA PRO A 28 3.96 14.66 5.06
C PRO A 28 3.95 15.10 6.52
N ILE A 29 2.82 14.99 7.25
CA ILE A 29 2.71 15.52 8.62
C ILE A 29 3.41 14.59 9.62
N VAL A 30 3.18 13.27 9.52
CA VAL A 30 3.81 12.30 10.42
C VAL A 30 5.32 12.23 10.16
N GLY A 31 5.75 12.25 8.89
CA GLY A 31 7.17 12.27 8.53
C GLY A 31 7.91 13.46 9.15
N VAL A 32 7.31 14.64 9.12
CA VAL A 32 7.88 15.88 9.67
C VAL A 32 7.87 15.90 11.20
N ILE A 33 6.83 15.40 11.85
CA ILE A 33 6.77 15.29 13.32
C ILE A 33 7.76 14.22 13.79
N ALA A 34 7.85 13.10 13.07
CA ALA A 34 8.82 12.04 13.31
C ALA A 34 10.26 12.52 13.18
N ASP A 35 10.55 13.29 12.13
CA ASP A 35 11.88 13.83 11.84
C ASP A 35 12.35 14.89 12.87
N ARG A 36 11.43 15.39 13.71
CA ARG A 36 11.70 16.41 14.73
C ARG A 36 11.91 15.88 16.15
N SER A 37 11.79 14.56 16.39
CA SER A 37 11.98 14.01 17.74
C SER A 37 13.45 13.95 18.14
N ARG A 38 13.72 14.50 19.33
CA ARG A 38 15.02 14.52 20.00
C ARG A 38 15.18 13.40 21.03
N SER A 39 14.40 12.32 20.90
CA SER A 39 14.41 11.24 21.89
C SER A 39 15.75 10.51 21.95
N LYS A 40 16.16 10.11 23.16
CA LYS A 40 17.37 9.29 23.40
C LYS A 40 17.30 7.90 22.75
N TYR A 41 16.11 7.47 22.35
CA TYR A 41 15.86 6.18 21.70
C TYR A 41 15.91 6.24 20.16
N GLY A 42 16.30 7.39 19.59
CA GLY A 42 16.30 7.62 18.14
C GLY A 42 15.20 8.58 17.69
N ARG A 43 15.27 9.01 16.44
CA ARG A 43 14.36 9.98 15.82
C ARG A 43 13.01 9.35 15.52
N ARG A 44 12.98 8.17 14.87
CA ARG A 44 11.74 7.53 14.39
C ARG A 44 11.19 6.44 15.32
N ARG A 45 12.06 5.74 16.06
CA ARG A 45 11.65 4.60 16.91
C ARG A 45 10.54 4.91 17.95
N PRO A 46 10.54 6.06 18.67
CA PRO A 46 9.48 6.36 19.62
C PRO A 46 8.09 6.49 18.98
N PHE A 47 8.01 7.11 17.80
CA PHE A 47 6.72 7.28 17.11
C PHE A 47 6.19 5.96 16.57
N MET A 48 7.06 5.10 16.06
CA MET A 48 6.69 3.75 15.64
C MET A 48 6.09 2.95 16.83
N VAL A 49 6.73 3.01 18.00
CA VAL A 49 6.24 2.31 19.21
C VAL A 49 4.93 2.93 19.71
N ILE A 50 4.85 4.25 19.85
CA ILE A 50 3.63 4.94 20.30
C ILE A 50 2.47 4.66 19.34
N GLY A 51 2.71 4.78 18.03
CA GLY A 51 1.71 4.47 17.00
C GLY A 51 1.22 3.02 17.10
N SER A 52 2.13 2.06 17.35
CA SER A 52 1.75 0.65 17.51
C SER A 52 0.90 0.40 18.76
N PHE A 53 1.14 1.12 19.87
CA PHE A 53 0.29 1.05 21.06
C PHE A 53 -1.09 1.67 20.83
N ILE A 54 -1.16 2.78 20.10
CA ILE A 54 -2.44 3.40 19.73
C ILE A 54 -3.25 2.44 18.85
N VAL A 55 -2.64 1.87 17.80
CA VAL A 55 -3.31 0.87 16.95
C VAL A 55 -3.80 -0.32 17.78
N ALA A 56 -2.95 -0.88 18.63
CA ALA A 56 -3.32 -2.02 19.48
C ALA A 56 -4.49 -1.69 20.41
N ALA A 57 -4.48 -0.52 21.05
CA ALA A 57 -5.57 -0.07 21.91
C ALA A 57 -6.87 0.11 21.12
N CYS A 58 -6.83 0.79 19.96
CA CYS A 58 -8.01 1.00 19.12
C CYS A 58 -8.57 -0.30 18.55
N LEU A 59 -7.73 -1.29 18.20
CA LEU A 59 -8.19 -2.63 17.77
C LEU A 59 -8.92 -3.37 18.90
N LEU A 60 -8.45 -3.25 20.14
CA LEU A 60 -9.13 -3.83 21.31
C LEU A 60 -10.45 -3.10 21.59
N VAL A 61 -10.47 -1.77 21.52
CA VAL A 61 -11.72 -1.00 21.61
C VAL A 61 -12.71 -1.47 20.55
N LEU A 62 -12.26 -1.63 19.31
CA LEU A 62 -13.10 -2.07 18.20
C LEU A 62 -13.70 -3.46 18.46
N GLY A 63 -12.88 -4.43 18.91
CA GLY A 63 -13.32 -5.78 19.25
C GLY A 63 -14.38 -5.84 20.34
N TRP A 64 -14.29 -4.96 21.35
CA TRP A 64 -15.19 -4.92 22.51
C TRP A 64 -16.10 -3.68 22.53
N THR A 65 -16.37 -3.06 21.36
CA THR A 65 -17.08 -1.78 21.30
C THR A 65 -18.45 -1.87 21.98
N LYS A 66 -19.21 -2.93 21.71
CA LYS A 66 -20.56 -3.14 22.24
C LYS A 66 -20.54 -3.29 23.76
N GLU A 67 -19.58 -4.05 24.27
CA GLU A 67 -19.40 -4.30 25.69
C GLU A 67 -19.00 -3.01 26.39
N ILE A 68 -17.99 -2.29 25.87
CA ILE A 68 -17.51 -1.03 26.44
C ILE A 68 -18.66 -0.03 26.56
N VAL A 69 -19.41 0.22 25.48
CA VAL A 69 -20.55 1.14 25.52
C VAL A 69 -21.66 0.64 26.44
N GLY A 70 -21.90 -0.69 26.46
CA GLY A 70 -22.87 -1.31 27.36
C GLY A 70 -22.57 -1.16 28.85
N HIS A 71 -21.33 -0.87 29.25
CA HIS A 71 -21.00 -0.55 30.66
C HIS A 71 -21.39 0.87 31.06
N PHE A 72 -21.50 1.79 30.10
CA PHE A 72 -21.78 3.21 30.37
C PHE A 72 -23.20 3.64 29.97
N VAL A 73 -23.85 2.88 29.08
CA VAL A 73 -25.13 3.26 28.47
C VAL A 73 -26.10 2.08 28.52
N GLU A 74 -27.29 2.34 29.06
CA GLU A 74 -28.38 1.37 29.15
C GLU A 74 -28.91 0.93 27.76
N GLU A 75 -29.65 -0.18 27.71
CA GLU A 75 -30.17 -0.71 26.46
C GLU A 75 -31.13 0.27 25.77
N GLY A 76 -30.83 0.64 24.52
CA GLY A 76 -31.69 1.53 23.75
C GLY A 76 -31.08 1.92 22.40
N GLU A 77 -31.80 2.76 21.66
CA GLU A 77 -31.34 3.32 20.39
C GLU A 77 -30.07 4.16 20.56
N PHE A 78 -29.98 4.91 21.66
CA PHE A 78 -28.80 5.70 22.03
C PHE A 78 -27.54 4.83 22.18
N ARG A 79 -27.65 3.63 22.78
CA ARG A 79 -26.52 2.67 22.88
C ARG A 79 -26.03 2.23 21.52
N LYS A 80 -26.94 1.97 20.57
CA LYS A 80 -26.58 1.59 19.19
C LYS A 80 -25.81 2.72 18.52
N THR A 81 -26.30 3.96 18.63
CA THR A 81 -25.63 5.15 18.07
C THR A 81 -24.24 5.34 18.68
N CYS A 82 -24.11 5.28 20.01
CA CYS A 82 -22.80 5.38 20.67
C CYS A 82 -21.83 4.26 20.25
N THR A 83 -22.34 3.03 20.05
CA THR A 83 -21.53 1.90 19.55
C THR A 83 -21.00 2.18 18.15
N ILE A 84 -21.85 2.67 17.25
CA ILE A 84 -21.44 3.01 15.88
C ILE A 84 -20.41 4.14 15.91
N VAL A 85 -20.68 5.22 16.65
CA VAL A 85 -19.76 6.37 16.75
C VAL A 85 -18.39 5.95 17.29
N LEU A 86 -18.35 5.15 18.36
CA LEU A 86 -17.09 4.69 18.95
C LEU A 86 -16.31 3.78 17.99
N ALA A 87 -17.01 2.87 17.30
CA ALA A 87 -16.36 1.99 16.32
C ALA A 87 -15.80 2.79 15.13
N VAL A 88 -16.57 3.74 14.59
CA VAL A 88 -16.13 4.62 13.50
C VAL A 88 -14.89 5.41 13.93
N LEU A 89 -14.91 6.05 15.10
CA LEU A 89 -13.75 6.77 15.64
C LEU A 89 -12.53 5.86 15.82
N SER A 90 -12.75 4.63 16.29
CA SER A 90 -11.67 3.66 16.49
C SER A 90 -11.06 3.22 15.16
N ILE A 91 -11.86 3.02 14.11
CA ILE A 91 -11.39 2.69 12.76
C ILE A 91 -10.53 3.83 12.21
N TYR A 92 -11.01 5.08 12.29
CA TYR A 92 -10.21 6.24 11.88
C TYR A 92 -8.88 6.34 12.62
N ALA A 93 -8.89 6.10 13.94
CA ALA A 93 -7.68 6.13 14.75
C ALA A 93 -6.70 4.99 14.38
N VAL A 94 -7.21 3.80 14.06
CA VAL A 94 -6.40 2.68 13.55
C VAL A 94 -5.74 3.05 12.23
N ASP A 95 -6.50 3.55 11.27
CA ASP A 95 -6.01 3.88 9.93
C ASP A 95 -4.92 4.97 9.97
N PHE A 96 -5.19 6.06 10.70
CA PHE A 96 -4.20 7.13 10.90
C PHE A 96 -2.91 6.59 11.54
N SER A 97 -3.06 5.81 12.61
CA SER A 97 -1.91 5.34 13.39
C SER A 97 -1.12 4.25 12.66
N ILE A 98 -1.77 3.35 11.92
CA ILE A 98 -1.08 2.29 11.18
C ILE A 98 -0.31 2.87 10.00
N ASN A 99 -0.87 3.86 9.30
CA ASN A 99 -0.18 4.58 8.24
C ASN A 99 1.09 5.28 8.76
N ALA A 100 1.00 5.90 9.94
CA ALA A 100 2.15 6.47 10.62
C ALA A 100 3.24 5.43 10.95
N VAL A 101 2.85 4.27 11.50
CA VAL A 101 3.79 3.17 11.78
C VAL A 101 4.44 2.67 10.49
N GLN A 102 3.66 2.43 9.43
CA GLN A 102 4.17 1.96 8.15
C GLN A 102 5.17 2.95 7.52
N ALA A 103 4.87 4.25 7.56
CA ALA A 103 5.77 5.28 7.06
C ALA A 103 7.10 5.28 7.83
N CYS A 104 7.05 5.18 9.16
CA CYS A 104 8.23 5.08 10.01
C CYS A 104 9.05 3.82 9.69
N CYS A 105 8.41 2.66 9.53
CA CYS A 105 9.06 1.41 9.16
C CYS A 105 9.79 1.50 7.81
N ARG A 106 9.14 2.09 6.78
CA ARG A 106 9.75 2.28 5.46
C ARG A 106 10.96 3.20 5.52
N ALA A 107 10.84 4.32 6.23
CA ALA A 107 11.92 5.29 6.35
C ALA A 107 13.11 4.74 7.15
N LEU A 108 12.85 3.92 8.17
CA LEU A 108 13.90 3.27 8.97
C LEU A 108 14.85 2.41 8.12
N VAL A 109 14.32 1.74 7.09
CA VAL A 109 15.12 0.92 6.18
C VAL A 109 16.13 1.76 5.40
N VAL A 110 15.71 2.93 4.92
CA VAL A 110 16.58 3.85 4.17
C VAL A 110 17.58 4.55 5.09
N ASP A 111 17.17 4.88 6.31
CA ASP A 111 17.99 5.62 7.28
C ASP A 111 19.10 4.74 7.91
N VAL A 112 18.88 3.44 8.07
CA VAL A 112 19.83 2.52 8.72
C VAL A 112 20.75 1.80 7.73
N LEU A 113 20.28 1.52 6.51
CA LEU A 113 21.06 0.77 5.53
C LEU A 113 21.99 1.67 4.72
N PRO A 114 23.25 1.24 4.50
CA PRO A 114 24.14 1.88 3.52
C PRO A 114 23.51 1.87 2.13
N ILE A 115 23.78 2.91 1.34
CA ILE A 115 23.23 3.11 -0.02
C ILE A 115 23.25 1.83 -0.88
N PRO A 116 24.35 1.06 -0.99
CA PRO A 116 24.38 -0.17 -1.80
C PRO A 116 23.42 -1.27 -1.32
N LYS A 117 23.04 -1.26 -0.04
CA LYS A 117 22.15 -2.25 0.59
C LYS A 117 20.68 -1.82 0.62
N GLN A 118 20.37 -0.56 0.33
CA GLN A 118 18.98 -0.04 0.40
C GLN A 118 18.05 -0.77 -0.57
N GLN A 119 18.51 -1.12 -1.77
CA GLN A 119 17.76 -1.93 -2.74
C GLN A 119 17.36 -3.30 -2.17
N ALA A 120 18.33 -4.01 -1.59
CA ALA A 120 18.09 -5.30 -0.95
C ALA A 120 17.18 -5.16 0.29
N GLY A 121 17.32 -4.07 1.04
CA GLY A 121 16.45 -3.71 2.16
C GLY A 121 15.00 -3.52 1.73
N SER A 122 14.75 -2.70 0.72
CA SER A 122 13.41 -2.49 0.15
C SER A 122 12.78 -3.78 -0.36
N ALA A 123 13.58 -4.67 -0.99
CA ALA A 123 13.09 -5.98 -1.41
C ALA A 123 12.69 -6.88 -0.23
N TRP A 124 13.45 -6.86 0.88
CA TRP A 124 13.08 -7.58 2.10
C TRP A 124 11.80 -7.01 2.74
N THR A 125 11.64 -5.69 2.76
CA THR A 125 10.40 -5.04 3.22
C THR A 125 9.20 -5.54 2.43
N SER A 126 9.30 -5.60 1.09
CA SER A 126 8.22 -6.13 0.25
C SER A 126 7.92 -7.60 0.56
N ARG A 127 8.93 -8.45 0.75
CA ARG A 127 8.73 -9.87 1.13
C ARG A 127 8.06 -10.03 2.49
N MET A 128 8.49 -9.27 3.48
CA MET A 128 7.91 -9.27 4.82
C MET A 128 6.45 -8.82 4.78
N ALA A 129 6.14 -7.77 4.00
CA ALA A 129 4.76 -7.32 3.81
C ALA A 129 3.89 -8.40 3.14
N SER A 130 4.38 -9.04 2.07
CA SER A 130 3.65 -10.14 1.41
C SER A 130 3.43 -11.34 2.32
N PHE A 131 4.41 -11.70 3.15
CA PHE A 131 4.26 -12.74 4.16
C PHE A 131 3.20 -12.35 5.21
N GLY A 132 3.24 -11.11 5.69
CA GLY A 132 2.26 -10.58 6.63
C GLY A 132 0.82 -10.62 6.08
N HIS A 133 0.62 -10.24 4.81
CA HIS A 133 -0.68 -10.35 4.15
C HIS A 133 -1.16 -11.80 4.07
N LEU A 134 -0.32 -12.72 3.60
CA LEU A 134 -0.66 -14.14 3.51
C LEU A 134 -1.05 -14.71 4.89
N PHE A 135 -0.26 -14.41 5.91
CA PHE A 135 -0.53 -14.85 7.28
C PHE A 135 -1.83 -14.25 7.83
N GLY A 136 -2.06 -12.95 7.62
CA GLY A 136 -3.27 -12.25 8.05
C GLY A 136 -4.53 -12.81 7.41
N TYR A 137 -4.54 -13.02 6.09
CA TYR A 137 -5.68 -13.62 5.41
C TYR A 137 -5.88 -15.09 5.77
N ALA A 138 -4.81 -15.86 5.96
CA ALA A 138 -4.90 -17.24 6.43
C ALA A 138 -5.57 -17.32 7.81
N ILE A 139 -5.12 -16.52 8.78
CA ILE A 139 -5.78 -16.44 10.10
C ILE A 139 -7.24 -15.99 9.94
N GLY A 140 -7.52 -15.00 9.09
CA GLY A 140 -8.88 -14.51 8.86
C GLY A 140 -9.86 -15.55 8.30
N THR A 141 -9.37 -16.59 7.64
CA THR A 141 -10.19 -17.71 7.11
C THR A 141 -10.35 -18.88 8.07
N MET A 142 -9.52 -18.94 9.12
CA MET A 142 -9.60 -19.98 10.15
C MET A 142 -10.67 -19.65 11.18
N ASP A 143 -11.33 -20.69 11.71
CA ASP A 143 -12.27 -20.56 12.83
C ASP A 143 -11.49 -20.51 14.15
N LEU A 144 -11.02 -19.32 14.53
CA LEU A 144 -10.25 -19.10 15.76
C LEU A 144 -11.03 -19.49 17.02
N VAL A 145 -12.37 -19.50 16.96
CA VAL A 145 -13.21 -19.84 18.10
C VAL A 145 -13.12 -21.33 18.41
N LYS A 146 -13.10 -22.18 17.39
CA LYS A 146 -12.87 -23.63 17.57
C LYS A 146 -11.45 -23.94 18.03
N ILE A 147 -10.45 -23.16 17.60
CA ILE A 147 -9.04 -23.45 17.89
C ILE A 147 -8.65 -23.03 19.32
N PHE A 148 -9.06 -21.84 19.76
CA PHE A 148 -8.65 -21.27 21.05
C PHE A 148 -9.71 -21.40 22.15
N GLY A 149 -10.90 -21.93 21.84
CA GLY A 149 -12.01 -22.01 22.78
C GLY A 149 -12.58 -20.63 23.16
N PRO A 150 -13.52 -20.53 24.12
CA PRO A 150 -14.23 -19.28 24.44
C PRO A 150 -13.48 -18.31 25.38
N SER A 151 -12.30 -18.67 25.91
CA SER A 151 -11.64 -17.89 26.97
C SER A 151 -11.04 -16.54 26.51
N LEU A 152 -10.69 -16.39 25.22
CA LEU A 152 -10.03 -15.21 24.66
C LEU A 152 -10.96 -14.35 23.77
N GLY A 153 -12.27 -14.42 24.03
CA GLY A 153 -13.31 -13.77 23.24
C GLY A 153 -14.34 -14.78 22.77
N ASP A 154 -15.59 -14.35 22.73
CA ASP A 154 -16.75 -15.11 22.26
C ASP A 154 -16.89 -15.05 20.73
N THR A 155 -16.38 -13.99 20.08
CA THR A 155 -16.47 -13.81 18.62
C THR A 155 -15.14 -14.04 17.90
N GLN A 156 -15.22 -14.36 16.60
CA GLN A 156 -14.06 -14.44 15.71
C GLN A 156 -13.35 -13.09 15.61
N PHE A 157 -14.10 -11.98 15.55
CA PHE A 157 -13.56 -10.62 15.52
C PHE A 157 -12.63 -10.32 16.68
N LYS A 158 -13.09 -10.58 17.92
CA LYS A 158 -12.36 -10.25 19.15
C LYS A 158 -11.04 -10.99 19.20
N LYS A 159 -11.02 -12.24 18.75
CA LYS A 159 -9.80 -13.04 18.63
C LYS A 159 -8.88 -12.49 17.56
N LEU A 160 -9.43 -12.13 16.40
CA LEU A 160 -8.65 -11.57 15.30
C LEU A 160 -8.00 -10.23 15.69
N THR A 161 -8.74 -9.33 16.36
CA THR A 161 -8.19 -8.05 16.83
C THR A 161 -7.14 -8.25 17.91
N LEU A 162 -7.34 -9.20 18.83
CA LEU A 162 -6.35 -9.55 19.87
C LEU A 162 -5.06 -10.12 19.28
N VAL A 163 -5.16 -11.09 18.36
CA VAL A 163 -4.00 -11.67 17.67
C VAL A 163 -3.26 -10.62 16.85
N SER A 164 -4.00 -9.74 16.16
CA SER A 164 -3.41 -8.64 15.37
C SER A 164 -2.70 -7.62 16.25
N ALA A 165 -3.30 -7.21 17.37
CA ALA A 165 -2.69 -6.30 18.33
C ALA A 165 -1.40 -6.88 18.92
N PHE A 166 -1.41 -8.14 19.35
CA PHE A 166 -0.23 -8.83 19.86
C PHE A 166 0.86 -8.97 18.79
N GLY A 167 0.48 -9.39 17.57
CA GLY A 167 1.40 -9.52 16.44
C GLY A 167 2.08 -8.19 16.08
N LEU A 168 1.31 -7.09 16.07
CA LEU A 168 1.85 -5.75 15.83
C LEU A 168 2.85 -5.33 16.92
N LEU A 169 2.47 -5.43 18.19
CA LEU A 169 3.33 -5.05 19.30
C LEU A 169 4.60 -5.90 19.36
N PHE A 170 4.49 -7.21 19.09
CA PHE A 170 5.61 -8.12 19.04
C PHE A 170 6.57 -7.75 17.89
N THR A 171 6.06 -7.59 16.66
CA THR A 171 6.89 -7.28 15.49
C THR A 171 7.56 -5.90 15.58
N VAL A 172 6.83 -4.88 16.03
CA VAL A 172 7.38 -3.54 16.29
C VAL A 172 8.37 -3.58 17.46
N GLY A 173 8.10 -4.38 18.49
CA GLY A 173 9.00 -4.60 19.63
C GLY A 173 10.32 -5.24 19.21
N VAL A 174 10.27 -6.32 18.42
CA VAL A 174 11.45 -6.99 17.85
C VAL A 174 12.25 -6.03 16.96
N THR A 175 11.58 -5.28 16.08
CA THR A 175 12.23 -4.29 15.20
C THR A 175 12.93 -3.21 16.02
N SER A 176 12.24 -2.69 17.03
CA SER A 176 12.77 -1.70 17.96
C SER A 176 13.97 -2.22 18.74
N TRP A 177 13.93 -3.46 19.20
CA TRP A 177 15.04 -4.08 19.93
C TRP A 177 16.25 -4.34 19.02
N ALA A 178 16.03 -4.81 17.79
CA ALA A 178 17.10 -5.18 16.86
C ALA A 178 17.77 -3.98 16.18
N VAL A 179 17.04 -2.87 15.98
CA VAL A 179 17.54 -1.70 15.24
C VAL A 179 18.03 -0.62 16.20
N THR A 180 19.31 -0.29 16.09
CA THR A 180 19.91 0.85 16.81
C THR A 180 19.95 2.06 15.89
N GLU A 181 19.10 3.05 16.15
CA GLU A 181 19.05 4.31 15.40
C GLU A 181 20.10 5.29 15.95
N ARG A 182 20.75 6.06 15.06
CA ARG A 182 21.68 7.12 15.50
C ARG A 182 20.88 8.28 16.08
N VAL A 183 21.22 8.71 17.30
CA VAL A 183 20.63 9.91 17.90
C VAL A 183 21.10 11.13 17.11
N LEU A 184 20.17 12.01 16.73
CA LEU A 184 20.48 13.28 16.07
C LEU A 184 21.27 14.16 17.05
N MET A 185 22.61 14.13 17.01
CA MET A 185 23.45 15.02 17.79
C MET A 185 23.53 16.38 17.11
N SER A 186 23.12 17.42 17.84
CA SER A 186 23.05 18.80 17.38
C SER A 186 24.43 19.30 16.90
N GLY A 187 24.58 19.47 15.59
CA GLY A 187 25.67 20.24 14.99
C GLY A 187 25.15 21.60 14.54
N ARG A 188 25.30 22.60 15.43
CA ARG A 188 25.22 24.07 15.19
C ARG A 188 24.19 24.58 14.16
N GLY A 189 23.12 25.19 14.68
CA GLY A 189 22.23 26.08 13.95
C GLY A 189 20.78 25.77 14.27
N SER A 190 20.21 26.47 15.25
CA SER A 190 18.78 26.48 15.47
C SER A 190 18.10 27.16 14.29
N GLU A 191 17.85 26.42 13.22
CA GLU A 191 16.90 26.87 12.20
C GLU A 191 15.52 26.95 12.84
N SER A 192 14.85 28.08 12.60
CA SER A 192 13.53 28.39 13.12
C SER A 192 12.54 27.28 12.75
N PRO A 193 11.51 27.03 13.59
CA PRO A 193 10.54 25.99 13.31
C PRO A 193 9.79 26.33 12.03
N GLN A 194 10.18 25.71 10.90
CA GLN A 194 9.42 25.85 9.66
C GLN A 194 8.01 25.32 9.93
N GLY A 195 7.01 26.18 9.76
CA GLY A 195 5.63 25.85 10.08
C GLY A 195 5.11 24.75 9.15
N ILE A 196 4.20 23.90 9.64
CA ILE A 196 3.53 22.87 8.83
C ILE A 196 2.97 23.47 7.52
N ILE A 197 2.50 24.72 7.57
CA ILE A 197 2.02 25.49 6.41
C ILE A 197 3.13 25.75 5.37
N GLN A 198 4.36 26.04 5.81
CA GLN A 198 5.49 26.25 4.89
C GLN A 198 5.87 24.94 4.20
N ILE A 199 5.82 23.81 4.91
CA ILE A 199 6.09 22.49 4.36
C ILE A 199 5.00 22.07 3.36
N VAL A 200 3.72 22.25 3.71
CA VAL A 200 2.61 21.98 2.79
C VAL A 200 2.70 22.87 1.54
N ARG A 201 3.07 24.15 1.71
CA ARG A 201 3.31 25.08 0.59
C ARG A 201 4.50 24.66 -0.26
N GLN A 202 5.57 24.14 0.34
CA GLN A 202 6.72 23.61 -0.36
C GLN A 202 6.37 22.33 -1.12
N ILE A 203 5.65 21.39 -0.51
CA ILE A 203 5.13 20.18 -1.18
C ILE A 203 4.29 20.58 -2.38
N PHE A 204 3.36 21.54 -2.22
CA PHE A 204 2.51 21.99 -3.33
C PHE A 204 3.32 22.62 -4.47
N ARG A 205 4.29 23.50 -4.15
CA ARG A 205 5.19 24.10 -5.15
C ARG A 205 6.06 23.06 -5.85
N THR A 206 6.69 22.16 -5.10
CA THR A 206 7.51 21.08 -5.66
C THR A 206 6.66 20.11 -6.47
N THR A 207 5.40 19.87 -6.10
CA THR A 207 4.46 19.05 -6.88
C THR A 207 4.13 19.71 -8.22
N MET A 208 4.14 21.04 -8.31
CA MET A 208 3.99 21.74 -9.60
C MET A 208 5.29 21.72 -10.43
N ASP A 209 6.47 21.68 -9.79
CA ASP A 209 7.79 21.75 -10.46
C ASP A 209 8.63 20.46 -10.28
N LEU A 210 8.03 19.29 -10.51
CA LEU A 210 8.72 17.99 -10.37
C LEU A 210 9.72 17.72 -11.51
N PRO A 211 10.90 17.11 -11.21
CA PRO A 211 11.78 16.58 -12.23
C PRO A 211 11.06 15.56 -13.13
N PRO A 212 11.32 15.54 -14.46
CA PRO A 212 10.55 14.73 -15.41
C PRO A 212 10.50 13.23 -15.09
N ARG A 213 11.57 12.66 -14.51
CA ARG A 213 11.64 11.24 -14.12
C ARG A 213 10.73 10.93 -12.93
N ILE A 214 10.75 11.78 -11.90
CA ILE A 214 9.88 11.62 -10.72
C ILE A 214 8.42 11.82 -11.11
N GLN A 215 8.14 12.80 -11.98
CA GLN A 215 6.81 13.02 -12.52
C GLN A 215 6.28 11.81 -13.29
N ALA A 216 7.13 11.14 -14.09
CA ALA A 216 6.74 9.92 -14.80
C ALA A 216 6.39 8.77 -13.85
N ILE A 217 7.15 8.57 -12.77
CA ILE A 217 6.82 7.58 -11.72
C ILE A 217 5.49 7.91 -11.05
N CYS A 218 5.28 9.19 -10.71
CA CYS A 218 4.04 9.66 -10.07
C CYS A 218 2.81 9.46 -10.97
N TRP A 219 2.90 9.78 -12.26
CA TRP A 219 1.80 9.54 -13.20
C TRP A 219 1.55 8.06 -13.45
N ALA A 220 2.60 7.24 -13.52
CA ALA A 220 2.44 5.78 -13.59
C ALA A 220 1.69 5.25 -12.36
N GLN A 221 2.05 5.73 -11.17
CA GLN A 221 1.36 5.37 -9.93
C GLN A 221 -0.11 5.83 -9.96
N PHE A 222 -0.39 7.06 -10.37
CA PHE A 222 -1.74 7.62 -10.43
C PHE A 222 -2.69 6.77 -11.27
N TRP A 223 -2.33 6.51 -12.53
CA TRP A 223 -3.14 5.69 -13.43
C TRP A 223 -3.23 4.23 -12.97
N SER A 224 -2.19 3.72 -12.31
CA SER A 224 -2.23 2.36 -11.79
C SER A 224 -3.21 2.24 -10.62
N TRP A 225 -3.28 3.25 -9.77
CA TRP A 225 -4.05 3.21 -8.54
C TRP A 225 -5.56 3.38 -8.74
N ILE A 226 -5.98 4.09 -9.80
CA ILE A 226 -7.38 4.09 -10.23
C ILE A 226 -7.88 2.66 -10.49
N GLY A 227 -7.03 1.77 -11.04
CA GLY A 227 -7.40 0.39 -11.31
C GLY A 227 -7.27 -0.55 -10.11
N TRP A 228 -6.21 -0.38 -9.31
CA TRP A 228 -6.00 -1.23 -8.13
C TRP A 228 -6.99 -0.94 -7.01
N PHE A 229 -7.47 0.28 -6.86
CA PHE A 229 -8.37 0.64 -5.76
C PHE A 229 -9.67 -0.20 -5.79
N PRO A 230 -10.48 -0.20 -6.88
CA PRO A 230 -11.68 -1.06 -6.93
C PRO A 230 -11.36 -2.54 -6.77
N PHE A 231 -10.20 -3.01 -7.25
CA PHE A 231 -9.76 -4.39 -7.06
C PHE A 231 -9.52 -4.72 -5.59
N LEU A 232 -8.79 -3.88 -4.85
CA LEU A 232 -8.45 -4.14 -3.45
C LEU A 232 -9.67 -4.12 -2.54
N PHE A 233 -10.67 -3.29 -2.84
CA PHE A 233 -11.88 -3.15 -2.03
C PHE A 233 -13.02 -4.09 -2.43
N TYR A 234 -13.21 -4.33 -3.72
CA TYR A 234 -14.39 -5.06 -4.20
C TYR A 234 -14.11 -6.48 -4.72
N SER A 235 -12.85 -6.90 -4.87
CA SER A 235 -12.53 -8.24 -5.43
C SER A 235 -13.14 -9.40 -4.63
N THR A 236 -13.15 -9.32 -3.30
CA THR A 236 -13.75 -10.37 -2.46
C THR A 236 -15.25 -10.46 -2.64
N THR A 237 -15.91 -9.31 -2.67
CA THR A 237 -17.35 -9.19 -2.83
C THR A 237 -17.74 -9.69 -4.21
N TRP A 238 -17.02 -9.26 -5.24
CA TRP A 238 -17.21 -9.74 -6.61
C TRP A 238 -17.10 -11.26 -6.75
N VAL A 239 -16.07 -11.88 -6.16
CA VAL A 239 -15.93 -13.35 -6.20
C VAL A 239 -17.06 -14.04 -5.44
N GLY A 240 -17.47 -13.50 -4.29
CA GLY A 240 -18.56 -14.04 -3.49
C GLY A 240 -19.92 -13.93 -4.20
N GLU A 241 -20.23 -12.77 -4.79
CA GLU A 241 -21.44 -12.57 -5.59
C GLU A 241 -21.45 -13.45 -6.84
N THR A 242 -20.30 -13.61 -7.51
CA THR A 242 -20.16 -14.54 -8.65
C THR A 242 -20.47 -15.98 -8.24
N TYR A 243 -20.00 -16.42 -7.06
CA TYR A 243 -20.34 -17.73 -6.52
C TYR A 243 -21.85 -17.85 -6.27
N PHE A 244 -22.46 -16.88 -5.58
CA PHE A 244 -23.90 -16.88 -5.32
C PHE A 244 -24.74 -16.86 -6.58
N ARG A 245 -24.30 -16.13 -7.60
CA ARG A 245 -25.02 -16.01 -8.87
C ARG A 245 -25.00 -17.32 -9.66
N TYR A 246 -23.82 -17.92 -9.85
CA TYR A 246 -23.64 -19.01 -10.82
C TYR A 246 -23.46 -20.40 -10.21
N ASP A 247 -22.81 -20.52 -9.05
CA ASP A 247 -22.30 -21.82 -8.54
C ASP A 247 -22.95 -22.26 -7.20
N ALA A 248 -23.63 -21.37 -6.49
CA ALA A 248 -24.20 -21.68 -5.18
C ALA A 248 -25.40 -22.67 -5.27
N PRO A 249 -25.37 -23.76 -4.48
CA PRO A 249 -26.52 -24.66 -4.30
C PRO A 249 -27.77 -23.92 -3.78
N LEU A 250 -28.97 -24.44 -4.11
CA LEU A 250 -30.25 -23.81 -3.76
C LEU A 250 -30.45 -23.65 -2.24
N ASP A 251 -29.88 -24.55 -1.44
CA ASP A 251 -29.88 -24.52 0.02
C ASP A 251 -29.02 -23.37 0.60
N VAL A 252 -27.93 -23.02 -0.07
CA VAL A 252 -27.04 -21.90 0.34
C VAL A 252 -27.64 -20.55 -0.06
N LYS A 253 -28.31 -20.49 -1.22
CA LYS A 253 -29.04 -19.29 -1.69
C LYS A 253 -30.18 -18.88 -0.73
N GLN A 254 -30.75 -19.83 0.01
CA GLN A 254 -31.82 -19.61 0.98
C GLN A 254 -31.30 -19.50 2.42
N SER A 255 -29.98 -19.44 2.62
CA SER A 255 -29.40 -19.30 3.96
C SER A 255 -29.76 -17.94 4.58
N LYS A 256 -30.03 -17.95 5.89
CA LYS A 256 -30.29 -16.71 6.66
C LYS A 256 -29.03 -15.82 6.83
N ASP A 257 -27.85 -16.31 6.40
CA ASP A 257 -26.55 -15.64 6.53
C ASP A 257 -25.80 -15.63 5.19
N ALA A 258 -26.49 -15.31 4.10
CA ALA A 258 -25.89 -15.24 2.77
C ALA A 258 -24.69 -14.28 2.73
N LEU A 259 -24.76 -13.15 3.44
CA LEU A 259 -23.69 -12.16 3.58
C LEU A 259 -22.42 -12.75 4.21
N GLY A 260 -22.57 -13.52 5.28
CA GLY A 260 -21.46 -14.21 5.94
C GLY A 260 -20.81 -15.23 5.03
N ASP A 261 -21.60 -16.00 4.28
CA ASP A 261 -21.11 -17.00 3.33
C ASP A 261 -20.39 -16.37 2.12
N ILE A 262 -20.89 -15.27 1.55
CA ILE A 262 -20.21 -14.46 0.54
C ILE A 262 -18.84 -14.02 1.05
N GLY A 263 -18.80 -13.47 2.27
CA GLY A 263 -17.55 -13.02 2.89
C GLY A 263 -16.54 -14.16 3.10
N ARG A 264 -17.01 -15.37 3.41
CA ARG A 264 -16.15 -16.55 3.66
C ARG A 264 -15.51 -17.05 2.39
N ILE A 265 -16.31 -17.18 1.35
CA ILE A 265 -15.89 -17.66 0.03
C ILE A 265 -15.00 -16.61 -0.64
N GLY A 266 -15.35 -15.33 -0.54
CA GLY A 266 -14.50 -14.22 -0.96
C GLY A 266 -13.15 -14.19 -0.24
N SER A 267 -13.11 -14.47 1.07
CA SER A 267 -11.84 -14.49 1.82
C SER A 267 -10.92 -15.64 1.40
N MET A 268 -11.47 -16.77 0.94
CA MET A 268 -10.68 -17.86 0.36
C MET A 268 -9.91 -17.41 -0.89
N SER A 269 -10.50 -16.56 -1.73
CA SER A 269 -9.82 -16.05 -2.92
C SER A 269 -8.63 -15.14 -2.57
N LEU A 270 -8.73 -14.35 -1.48
CA LEU A 270 -7.61 -13.55 -0.97
C LEU A 270 -6.44 -14.38 -0.45
N VAL A 271 -6.70 -15.56 0.12
CA VAL A 271 -5.63 -16.49 0.53
C VAL A 271 -4.86 -16.97 -0.69
N VAL A 272 -5.56 -17.32 -1.78
CA VAL A 272 -4.92 -17.74 -3.04
C VAL A 272 -4.14 -16.57 -3.66
N PHE A 273 -4.75 -15.38 -3.76
CA PHE A 273 -4.09 -14.15 -4.20
C PHE A 273 -2.79 -13.89 -3.44
N SER A 274 -2.85 -13.96 -2.10
CA SER A 274 -1.70 -13.65 -1.25
C SER A 274 -0.63 -14.72 -1.31
N SER A 275 -1.02 -15.97 -1.54
CA SER A 275 -0.07 -17.06 -1.82
C SER A 275 0.70 -16.79 -3.11
N VAL A 276 0.00 -16.40 -4.17
CA VAL A 276 0.62 -16.01 -5.45
C VAL A 276 1.50 -14.78 -5.27
N THR A 277 1.05 -13.75 -4.55
CA THR A 277 1.85 -12.56 -4.25
C THR A 277 3.10 -12.90 -3.47
N PHE A 278 3.02 -13.77 -2.46
CA PHE A 278 4.18 -14.19 -1.67
C PHE A 278 5.21 -14.95 -2.51
N ILE A 279 4.74 -15.87 -3.35
CA ILE A 279 5.58 -16.58 -4.32
C ILE A 279 6.23 -15.56 -5.27
N GLY A 280 5.44 -14.62 -5.80
CA GLY A 280 5.91 -13.51 -6.63
C GLY A 280 6.99 -12.67 -5.96
N ALA A 281 6.75 -12.17 -4.74
CA ALA A 281 7.69 -11.35 -3.99
C ALA A 281 9.01 -12.09 -3.65
N THR A 282 8.96 -13.42 -3.54
CA THR A 282 10.15 -14.25 -3.30
C THR A 282 10.93 -14.52 -4.58
N ILE A 283 10.24 -14.88 -5.66
CA ILE A 283 10.86 -15.34 -6.92
C ILE A 283 11.24 -14.16 -7.83
N LEU A 284 10.36 -13.15 -7.99
CA LEU A 284 10.52 -12.06 -8.95
C LEU A 284 11.83 -11.27 -8.78
N PRO A 285 12.28 -10.90 -7.56
CA PRO A 285 13.56 -10.20 -7.41
C PRO A 285 14.77 -11.01 -7.89
N SER A 286 14.68 -12.34 -7.93
CA SER A 286 15.75 -13.21 -8.45
C SER A 286 15.73 -13.32 -9.98
N LEU A 287 14.54 -13.18 -10.58
CA LEU A 287 14.33 -13.28 -12.03
C LEU A 287 14.52 -11.94 -12.75
N ILE A 288 14.32 -10.82 -12.07
CA ILE A 288 14.40 -9.46 -12.62
C ILE A 288 15.79 -8.89 -12.36
N LYS A 289 16.39 -8.21 -13.35
CA LYS A 289 17.67 -7.53 -13.17
C LYS A 289 17.46 -6.30 -12.27
N SER A 290 18.23 -6.18 -11.18
CA SER A 290 18.20 -4.96 -10.36
C SER A 290 18.90 -3.82 -11.12
N PRO A 291 18.34 -2.60 -11.15
CA PRO A 291 18.92 -1.47 -11.88
C PRO A 291 20.32 -1.02 -11.39
N ALA A 292 20.77 -1.51 -10.22
CA ALA A 292 22.02 -1.07 -9.57
C ALA A 292 23.19 -2.05 -9.70
N GLU A 293 23.01 -3.22 -10.32
CA GLU A 293 24.08 -4.23 -10.47
C GLU A 293 24.90 -4.02 -11.75
N ASP A 294 25.71 -2.95 -11.76
CA ASP A 294 26.91 -2.90 -12.60
C ASP A 294 28.12 -3.31 -11.74
N GLY A 295 28.28 -4.61 -11.48
CA GLY A 295 29.47 -5.11 -10.81
C GLY A 295 29.30 -6.43 -10.08
N PHE A 296 29.73 -7.51 -10.74
CA PHE A 296 30.06 -8.82 -10.16
C PHE A 296 28.88 -9.73 -9.75
N THR A 297 28.50 -10.64 -10.65
CA THR A 297 27.79 -11.87 -10.28
C THR A 297 28.81 -12.96 -9.94
N PRO A 298 28.74 -13.62 -8.77
CA PRO A 298 29.59 -14.77 -8.46
C PRO A 298 29.44 -15.84 -9.54
N ARG A 299 30.55 -16.43 -10.01
CA ARG A 299 30.51 -17.51 -11.02
C ARG A 299 29.62 -18.64 -10.49
N PRO A 300 28.51 -18.99 -11.19
CA PRO A 300 27.65 -20.08 -10.75
C PRO A 300 28.41 -21.42 -10.77
N PRO A 301 28.03 -22.39 -9.91
CA PRO A 301 28.62 -23.73 -9.93
C PRO A 301 28.59 -24.33 -11.34
N ALA A 302 29.65 -25.02 -11.75
CA ALA A 302 29.82 -25.51 -13.13
C ALA A 302 28.64 -26.35 -13.66
N ALA A 303 27.92 -27.03 -12.77
CA ALA A 303 26.72 -27.83 -13.09
C ALA A 303 25.53 -27.00 -13.58
N ILE A 304 25.39 -25.73 -13.15
CA ILE A 304 24.23 -24.88 -13.46
C ILE A 304 24.63 -23.68 -14.34
N ALA A 305 25.92 -23.53 -14.66
CA ALA A 305 26.46 -22.39 -15.38
C ALA A 305 25.80 -22.18 -16.76
N GLY A 306 25.53 -23.24 -17.51
CA GLY A 306 24.86 -23.15 -18.82
C GLY A 306 23.38 -22.72 -18.75
N LEU A 307 22.68 -23.11 -17.68
CA LEU A 307 21.31 -22.70 -17.43
C LEU A 307 21.24 -21.26 -16.91
N VAL A 308 22.13 -20.90 -15.97
CA VAL A 308 22.22 -19.55 -15.40
C VAL A 308 22.62 -18.53 -16.47
N THR A 309 23.56 -18.83 -17.36
CA THR A 309 23.93 -17.91 -18.47
C THR A 309 22.81 -17.73 -19.48
N LYS A 310 22.06 -18.79 -19.82
CA LYS A 310 20.85 -18.66 -20.65
C LYS A 310 19.78 -17.83 -19.95
N ILE A 311 19.52 -18.05 -18.66
CA ILE A 311 18.53 -17.29 -17.89
C ILE A 311 18.97 -15.82 -17.74
N GLN A 312 20.25 -15.55 -17.46
CA GLN A 312 20.81 -14.19 -17.35
C GLN A 312 20.63 -13.38 -18.64
N LYS A 313 20.73 -14.01 -19.81
CA LYS A 313 20.57 -13.35 -21.11
C LYS A 313 19.15 -12.81 -21.35
N TYR A 314 18.13 -13.42 -20.75
CA TYR A 314 16.71 -13.06 -20.92
C TYR A 314 16.09 -12.40 -19.69
N LYS A 315 16.88 -12.03 -18.67
CA LYS A 315 16.34 -11.35 -17.48
C LYS A 315 15.74 -9.99 -17.87
N PRO A 316 14.43 -9.77 -17.68
CA PRO A 316 13.85 -8.46 -17.91
C PRO A 316 14.39 -7.47 -16.88
N ASP A 317 14.57 -6.23 -17.32
CA ASP A 317 14.82 -5.11 -16.41
C ASP A 317 13.58 -4.81 -15.56
N LEU A 318 13.78 -4.23 -14.37
CA LEU A 318 12.71 -3.89 -13.43
C LEU A 318 11.64 -3.02 -14.08
N LEU A 319 12.03 -2.09 -14.95
CA LEU A 319 11.08 -1.21 -15.62
C LEU A 319 10.20 -1.99 -16.61
N THR A 320 10.80 -2.93 -17.32
CA THR A 320 10.09 -3.81 -18.25
C THR A 320 9.13 -4.72 -17.48
N ALA A 321 9.57 -5.29 -16.36
CA ALA A 321 8.72 -6.09 -15.48
C ALA A 321 7.53 -5.28 -14.93
N TRP A 322 7.73 -3.99 -14.60
CA TRP A 322 6.66 -3.12 -14.13
C TRP A 322 5.60 -2.85 -15.21
N ILE A 323 6.02 -2.59 -16.46
CA ILE A 323 5.11 -2.48 -17.61
C ILE A 323 4.30 -3.77 -17.80
N TRP A 324 4.96 -4.93 -17.79
CA TRP A 324 4.28 -6.23 -17.89
C TRP A 324 3.33 -6.48 -16.73
N GLY A 325 3.65 -6.00 -15.53
CA GLY A 325 2.76 -6.04 -14.37
C GLY A 325 1.46 -5.28 -14.64
N HIS A 326 1.54 -4.03 -15.11
CA HIS A 326 0.35 -3.27 -15.48
C HIS A 326 -0.47 -3.96 -16.55
N LEU A 327 0.16 -4.44 -17.63
CA LEU A 327 -0.55 -5.12 -18.72
C LEU A 327 -1.20 -6.42 -18.26
N THR A 328 -0.53 -7.21 -17.41
CA THR A 328 -1.07 -8.45 -16.86
C THR A 328 -2.30 -8.18 -16.01
N PHE A 329 -2.25 -7.15 -15.15
CA PHE A 329 -3.42 -6.72 -14.37
C PHE A 329 -4.56 -6.27 -15.29
N SER A 330 -4.28 -5.44 -16.31
CA SER A 330 -5.29 -5.01 -17.28
C SER A 330 -5.93 -6.21 -18.01
N CYS A 331 -5.14 -7.18 -18.47
CA CYS A 331 -5.67 -8.39 -19.10
C CYS A 331 -6.58 -9.18 -18.18
N CYS A 332 -6.21 -9.34 -16.90
CA CYS A 332 -7.05 -10.03 -15.92
C CYS A 332 -8.38 -9.29 -15.69
N MET A 333 -8.34 -7.97 -15.53
CA MET A 333 -9.54 -7.16 -15.24
C MET A 333 -10.46 -6.99 -16.45
N VAL A 334 -9.94 -7.04 -17.68
CA VAL A 334 -10.78 -7.10 -18.89
C VAL A 334 -11.64 -8.36 -18.92
N LEU A 335 -11.17 -9.46 -18.32
CA LEU A 335 -11.92 -10.72 -18.25
C LEU A 335 -12.96 -10.74 -17.13
N ALA A 336 -12.98 -9.76 -16.21
CA ALA A 336 -13.86 -9.76 -15.05
C ALA A 336 -15.36 -9.78 -15.41
N PRO A 337 -15.87 -9.00 -16.40
CA PRO A 337 -17.29 -9.07 -16.79
C PRO A 337 -17.73 -10.41 -17.36
N PHE A 338 -16.79 -11.23 -17.83
CA PHE A 338 -17.07 -12.53 -18.44
C PHE A 338 -16.96 -13.69 -17.43
N ALA A 339 -16.76 -13.40 -16.15
CA ALA A 339 -16.53 -14.42 -15.15
C ALA A 339 -17.82 -15.03 -14.63
N HIS A 340 -18.28 -16.12 -15.28
CA HIS A 340 -19.51 -16.82 -14.91
C HIS A 340 -19.27 -18.08 -14.06
N SER A 341 -18.15 -18.13 -13.33
CA SER A 341 -17.87 -19.22 -12.38
C SER A 341 -16.93 -18.75 -11.28
N PHE A 342 -17.17 -19.21 -10.05
CA PHE A 342 -16.33 -19.00 -8.88
C PHE A 342 -14.88 -19.41 -9.13
N ARG A 343 -14.65 -20.55 -9.79
CA ARG A 343 -13.29 -21.04 -10.08
C ARG A 343 -12.56 -20.09 -11.02
N PHE A 344 -13.26 -19.59 -12.03
CA PHE A 344 -12.69 -18.67 -13.01
C PHE A 344 -12.42 -17.29 -12.39
N ALA A 345 -13.37 -16.72 -11.64
CA ALA A 345 -13.19 -15.46 -10.91
C ALA A 345 -12.04 -15.55 -9.90
N THR A 346 -11.96 -16.63 -9.12
CA THR A 346 -10.85 -16.86 -8.17
C THR A 346 -9.50 -16.98 -8.89
N THR A 347 -9.47 -17.60 -10.07
CA THR A 347 -8.25 -17.71 -10.88
C THR A 347 -7.79 -16.35 -11.38
N ILE A 348 -8.71 -15.50 -11.86
CA ILE A 348 -8.41 -14.11 -12.25
C ILE A 348 -7.80 -13.34 -11.08
N VAL A 349 -8.46 -13.38 -9.91
CA VAL A 349 -7.96 -12.72 -8.69
C VAL A 349 -6.58 -13.25 -8.31
N ALA A 350 -6.37 -14.58 -8.36
CA ALA A 350 -5.08 -15.19 -8.06
C ALA A 350 -3.96 -14.70 -8.99
N PHE A 351 -4.22 -14.61 -10.31
CA PHE A 351 -3.24 -14.12 -11.28
C PHE A 351 -2.86 -12.65 -11.05
N CYS A 352 -3.75 -11.83 -10.52
CA CYS A 352 -3.43 -10.46 -10.09
C CYS A 352 -2.42 -10.41 -8.92
N GLY A 353 -2.15 -11.53 -8.24
CA GLY A 353 -1.13 -11.58 -7.20
C GLY A 353 0.29 -11.29 -7.71
N PHE A 354 0.60 -11.66 -8.96
CA PHE A 354 1.90 -11.36 -9.60
C PHE A 354 2.12 -9.87 -9.87
N PRO A 355 1.23 -9.15 -10.58
CA PRO A 355 1.40 -7.73 -10.80
C PRO A 355 1.32 -6.93 -9.49
N TRP A 356 0.60 -7.42 -8.48
CA TRP A 356 0.60 -6.83 -7.14
C TRP A 356 1.99 -6.85 -6.50
N ALA A 357 2.68 -7.98 -6.56
CA ALA A 357 4.04 -8.10 -6.02
C ALA A 357 5.01 -7.11 -6.69
N ILE A 358 4.87 -6.86 -7.99
CA ILE A 358 5.67 -5.87 -8.72
C ILE A 358 5.27 -4.44 -8.32
N ALA A 359 3.97 -4.16 -8.21
CA ALA A 359 3.46 -2.84 -7.82
C ALA A 359 3.88 -2.40 -6.42
N CYS A 360 4.02 -3.33 -5.45
CA CYS A 360 4.55 -3.00 -4.12
C CYS A 360 6.05 -2.65 -4.13
N TRP A 361 6.80 -3.15 -5.11
CA TRP A 361 8.26 -3.06 -5.15
C TRP A 361 8.78 -1.97 -6.09
N ALA A 362 8.31 -1.92 -7.33
CA ALA A 362 8.88 -1.10 -8.39
C ALA A 362 8.82 0.42 -8.12
N PRO A 363 7.68 1.04 -7.74
CA PRO A 363 7.57 2.49 -7.55
C PRO A 363 8.53 3.00 -6.45
N ASN A 364 8.55 2.30 -5.31
CA ASN A 364 9.43 2.63 -4.18
C ASN A 364 10.91 2.53 -4.57
N THR A 365 11.25 1.54 -5.40
CA THR A 365 12.60 1.32 -5.89
C THR A 365 13.05 2.43 -6.83
N PHE A 366 12.22 2.81 -7.81
CA PHE A 366 12.51 3.92 -8.73
C PHE A 366 12.58 5.26 -8.01
N MET A 367 11.68 5.50 -7.06
CA MET A 367 11.70 6.72 -6.24
C MET A 367 13.00 6.82 -5.43
N GLY A 368 13.41 5.74 -4.75
CA GLY A 368 14.65 5.71 -3.99
C GLY A 368 15.90 5.97 -4.84
N MET A 369 15.93 5.46 -6.09
CA MET A 369 17.03 5.72 -7.02
C MET A 369 17.09 7.19 -7.45
N GLU A 370 15.96 7.82 -7.76
CA GLU A 370 15.93 9.24 -8.13
C GLU A 370 16.31 10.14 -6.96
N VAL A 371 15.81 9.85 -5.75
CA VAL A 371 16.20 10.58 -4.53
C VAL A 371 17.72 10.52 -4.33
N ASN A 372 18.31 9.33 -4.47
CA ASN A 372 19.75 9.15 -4.35
C ASN A 372 20.51 9.91 -5.44
N ARG A 373 20.03 9.87 -6.69
CA ARG A 373 20.63 10.60 -7.82
C ARG A 373 20.61 12.12 -7.61
N LEU A 374 19.50 12.65 -7.09
CA LEU A 374 19.35 14.06 -6.76
C LEU A 374 20.24 14.46 -5.57
N SER A 375 20.31 13.60 -4.55
CA SER A 375 21.18 13.82 -3.40
C SER A 375 22.68 13.74 -3.73
N SER A 376 23.06 12.97 -4.76
CA SER A 376 24.45 12.79 -5.19
C SER A 376 24.97 13.91 -6.09
N GLY A 377 24.19 14.96 -6.35
CA GLY A 377 24.65 16.19 -7.02
C GLY A 377 24.94 16.07 -8.52
N THR A 378 24.50 14.99 -9.20
CA THR A 378 24.80 14.76 -10.63
C THR A 378 24.05 15.70 -11.60
N TYR A 379 23.28 16.67 -11.09
CA TYR A 379 22.65 17.73 -11.89
C TYR A 379 23.50 19.00 -12.04
N ARG A 380 24.84 18.91 -11.94
CA ARG A 380 25.66 20.02 -12.42
C ARG A 380 25.58 20.02 -13.95
N ARG A 381 24.81 20.96 -14.51
CA ARG A 381 24.88 21.37 -15.92
C ARG A 381 26.35 21.36 -16.32
N LEU A 382 26.72 20.54 -17.30
CA LEU A 382 28.00 20.67 -17.99
C LEU A 382 28.15 22.13 -18.40
N PRO A 383 29.14 22.89 -17.89
CA PRO A 383 29.53 24.11 -18.54
C PRO A 383 30.00 23.72 -19.94
N ARG A 384 29.32 24.30 -20.93
CA ARG A 384 29.67 24.26 -22.33
C ARG A 384 31.14 24.66 -22.51
N ASP A 385 31.87 23.82 -23.23
CA ASP A 385 33.21 23.98 -23.81
C ASP A 385 34.02 25.23 -23.41
N ASP A 386 35.09 25.02 -22.64
CA ASP A 386 36.31 25.79 -22.79
C ASP A 386 37.49 24.80 -22.88
N PRO A 387 38.19 24.72 -24.03
CA PRO A 387 39.39 23.91 -24.15
C PRO A 387 40.56 24.74 -23.62
N HIS A 388 41.26 24.23 -22.60
CA HIS A 388 42.68 24.43 -22.27
C HIS A 388 42.87 24.36 -20.74
N GLU A 389 43.39 23.24 -20.23
CA GLU A 389 44.59 23.23 -19.38
C GLU A 389 45.07 21.81 -19.09
N LEU A 390 46.39 21.64 -19.17
CA LEU A 390 47.13 20.38 -19.10
C LEU A 390 47.36 19.89 -17.66
N ALA A 391 47.65 18.59 -17.55
CA ALA A 391 47.80 17.76 -16.36
C ALA A 391 48.94 18.13 -15.36
N SER A 392 48.71 17.83 -14.07
CA SER A 392 49.66 17.05 -13.24
C SER A 392 49.10 16.55 -11.89
N PRO A 393 49.71 15.51 -11.26
CA PRO A 393 49.04 14.59 -10.33
C PRO A 393 49.40 14.74 -8.84
N LEU A 394 48.53 14.18 -7.98
CA LEU A 394 48.75 13.72 -6.58
C LEU A 394 49.07 14.78 -5.48
N THR A 395 48.06 15.12 -4.66
CA THR A 395 48.13 15.16 -3.17
C THR A 395 46.73 15.31 -2.55
N PRO A 396 46.43 14.67 -1.38
CA PRO A 396 45.16 14.81 -0.69
C PRO A 396 45.23 15.96 0.33
N SER A 397 44.48 17.04 0.14
CA SER A 397 44.45 18.14 1.10
C SER A 397 43.04 18.67 1.31
N LEU A 398 42.57 18.37 2.53
CA LEU A 398 41.52 18.98 3.31
C LEU A 398 41.66 20.52 3.32
N HIS A 399 40.86 21.25 2.52
CA HIS A 399 40.49 22.65 2.75
C HIS A 399 39.34 23.05 1.82
N ARG A 400 38.15 23.28 2.37
CA ARG A 400 37.05 23.97 1.65
C ARG A 400 36.31 24.92 2.59
N LEU A 401 36.88 26.11 2.72
CA LEU A 401 36.25 27.40 2.97
C LEU A 401 36.99 28.31 1.96
N GLU A 402 36.39 29.14 1.12
CA GLU A 402 35.37 30.15 1.37
C GLU A 402 34.97 30.74 0.00
N ASN A 403 33.83 31.45 -0.05
CA ASN A 403 33.31 32.27 -1.16
C ASN A 403 32.46 31.57 -2.24
N GLY A 404 31.15 31.52 -1.97
CA GLY A 404 30.10 31.33 -2.96
C GLY A 404 28.72 31.36 -2.30
N SER A 405 28.08 32.54 -2.34
CA SER A 405 26.64 32.83 -2.17
C SER A 405 25.77 31.84 -1.38
N LEU A 406 25.28 32.32 -0.24
CA LEU A 406 24.16 31.80 0.56
C LEU A 406 22.89 31.66 -0.31
N ASP A 407 22.49 30.44 -0.68
CA ASP A 407 21.06 30.05 -0.67
C ASP A 407 20.75 28.55 -0.90
N ASP A 408 21.70 27.70 -1.31
CA ASP A 408 21.40 26.26 -1.44
C ASP A 408 21.83 25.51 -0.17
N SER A 409 20.97 25.56 0.85
CA SER A 409 21.00 24.52 1.89
C SER A 409 20.82 23.17 1.20
N VAL A 410 21.89 22.38 1.16
CA VAL A 410 21.82 20.99 0.67
C VAL A 410 20.93 20.26 1.66
N ALA A 411 19.63 20.16 1.33
CA ALA A 411 18.67 19.41 2.12
C ALA A 411 19.26 18.02 2.40
N SER A 412 19.20 17.57 3.66
CA SER A 412 19.74 16.28 4.01
C SER A 412 19.05 15.20 3.15
N THR A 413 19.78 14.16 2.75
CA THR A 413 19.23 13.06 1.93
C THR A 413 17.91 12.51 2.49
N GLY A 414 17.76 12.53 3.83
CA GLY A 414 16.54 12.14 4.53
C GLY A 414 15.36 13.10 4.31
N GLU A 415 15.58 14.42 4.34
CA GLU A 415 14.53 15.42 4.08
C GLU A 415 14.07 15.36 2.62
N LEU A 416 15.00 15.20 1.69
CA LEU A 416 14.71 15.06 0.27
C LEU A 416 13.93 13.77 -0.01
N SER A 417 14.31 12.66 0.65
CA SER A 417 13.58 11.39 0.58
C SER A 417 12.15 11.54 1.09
N GLY A 418 11.97 12.12 2.28
CA GLY A 418 10.65 12.34 2.88
C GLY A 418 9.73 13.19 1.99
N LEU A 419 10.26 14.24 1.37
CA LEU A 419 9.52 15.09 0.44
C LEU A 419 9.01 14.30 -0.78
N TYR A 420 9.88 13.57 -1.47
CA TYR A 420 9.49 12.85 -2.70
C TYR A 420 8.59 11.63 -2.43
N PHE A 421 8.80 10.91 -1.33
CA PHE A 421 7.86 9.87 -0.91
C PHE A 421 6.52 10.46 -0.48
N GLY A 422 6.50 11.64 0.13
CA GLY A 422 5.27 12.39 0.41
C GLY A 422 4.50 12.72 -0.87
N ILE A 423 5.19 13.21 -1.91
CA ILE A 423 4.58 13.48 -3.22
C ILE A 423 4.06 12.19 -3.87
N LEU A 424 4.83 11.10 -3.85
CA LEU A 424 4.38 9.81 -4.39
C LEU A 424 3.08 9.35 -3.72
N ASN A 425 2.94 9.54 -2.41
CA ASN A 425 1.71 9.21 -1.71
C ASN A 425 0.53 10.09 -2.15
N ILE A 426 0.73 11.39 -2.44
CA ILE A 426 -0.35 12.23 -3.01
C ILE A 426 -0.85 11.64 -4.34
N TYR A 427 0.06 11.20 -5.21
CA TYR A 427 -0.27 10.52 -6.48
C TYR A 427 -0.82 9.10 -6.30
N THR A 428 -0.79 8.58 -5.08
CA THR A 428 -1.42 7.33 -4.69
C THR A 428 -2.81 7.62 -4.11
N THR A 429 -3.00 8.66 -3.31
CA THR A 429 -4.30 8.97 -2.70
C THR A 429 -5.28 9.66 -3.65
N LEU A 430 -4.84 10.62 -4.49
CA LEU A 430 -5.73 11.32 -5.43
C LEU A 430 -6.53 10.39 -6.37
N PRO A 431 -5.94 9.33 -6.95
CA PRO A 431 -6.66 8.30 -7.70
C PRO A 431 -7.81 7.64 -6.97
N GLN A 432 -7.75 7.53 -5.63
CA GLN A 432 -8.78 6.83 -4.85
C GLN A 432 -10.09 7.58 -4.98
N PHE A 433 -10.09 8.91 -4.84
CA PHE A 433 -11.29 9.73 -5.08
C PHE A 433 -11.86 9.56 -6.49
N ALA A 434 -10.98 9.48 -7.50
CA ALA A 434 -11.41 9.25 -8.88
C ALA A 434 -12.04 7.85 -9.04
N ALA A 435 -11.44 6.82 -8.45
CA ALA A 435 -11.95 5.46 -8.48
C ALA A 435 -13.26 5.30 -7.70
N THR A 436 -13.38 5.94 -6.53
CA THR A 436 -14.61 6.00 -5.73
C THR A 436 -15.72 6.68 -6.54
N PHE A 437 -15.45 7.85 -7.13
CA PHE A 437 -16.42 8.55 -7.98
C PHE A 437 -16.87 7.72 -9.18
N ILE A 438 -15.93 7.06 -9.88
CA ILE A 438 -16.24 6.14 -10.99
C ILE A 438 -17.13 5.00 -10.49
N SER A 439 -16.80 4.40 -9.34
CA SER A 439 -17.56 3.28 -8.77
C SER A 439 -18.97 3.73 -8.40
N THR A 440 -19.13 4.88 -7.73
CA THR A 440 -20.43 5.48 -7.42
C THR A 440 -21.29 5.68 -8.67
N LEU A 441 -20.70 6.18 -9.76
CA LEU A 441 -21.41 6.37 -11.02
C LEU A 441 -21.87 5.04 -11.63
N VAL A 442 -21.01 4.02 -11.62
CA VAL A 442 -21.34 2.69 -12.14
C VAL A 442 -22.47 2.05 -11.33
N PHE A 443 -22.35 2.04 -9.99
CA PHE A 443 -23.40 1.50 -9.12
C PHE A 443 -24.72 2.26 -9.28
N SER A 444 -24.69 3.59 -9.36
CA SER A 444 -25.91 4.39 -9.54
C SER A 444 -26.64 4.10 -10.86
N ILE A 445 -25.91 3.69 -11.91
CA ILE A 445 -26.49 3.37 -13.22
C ILE A 445 -26.96 1.91 -13.28
N MET A 446 -26.16 0.97 -12.74
CA MET A 446 -26.39 -0.46 -12.91
C MET A 446 -27.22 -1.09 -11.79
N GLU A 447 -27.14 -0.54 -10.58
CA GLU A 447 -27.82 -1.04 -9.39
C GLU A 447 -28.41 0.15 -8.60
N PRO A 448 -29.47 0.82 -9.11
CA PRO A 448 -30.16 1.88 -8.37
C PRO A 448 -30.99 1.27 -7.23
N GLY A 449 -30.32 0.77 -6.18
CA GLY A 449 -30.92 0.05 -5.05
C GLY A 449 -29.93 -0.91 -4.38
N LYS A 450 -30.43 -1.92 -3.66
CA LYS A 450 -29.60 -3.03 -3.16
C LYS A 450 -29.18 -3.93 -4.32
N SER A 451 -27.96 -4.48 -4.27
CA SER A 451 -27.49 -5.45 -5.26
C SER A 451 -28.51 -6.60 -5.41
N PRO A 452 -28.89 -6.99 -6.63
CA PRO A 452 -29.94 -7.99 -6.88
C PRO A 452 -29.72 -9.31 -6.15
N GLU A 453 -28.47 -9.70 -5.94
CA GLU A 453 -28.04 -10.91 -5.23
C GLU A 453 -28.35 -10.88 -3.72
N LEU A 454 -28.59 -9.69 -3.17
CA LEU A 454 -28.83 -9.42 -1.75
C LEU A 454 -30.24 -8.86 -1.49
N ALA A 455 -31.02 -8.64 -2.54
CA ALA A 455 -32.33 -8.01 -2.49
C ALA A 455 -33.47 -8.95 -2.06
N HIS A 456 -33.18 -10.18 -1.57
CA HIS A 456 -34.21 -11.17 -1.23
C HIS A 456 -35.26 -10.69 -0.19
N ASP A 457 -34.88 -9.75 0.69
CA ASP A 457 -35.77 -9.10 1.66
C ASP A 457 -36.16 -7.65 1.27
N ALA A 458 -35.76 -7.19 0.08
CA ALA A 458 -35.99 -5.84 -0.42
C ALA A 458 -37.39 -5.69 -1.03
N HIS A 459 -37.88 -4.45 -1.17
CA HIS A 459 -39.19 -4.23 -1.77
C HIS A 459 -39.21 -4.74 -3.23
N PRO A 460 -40.33 -5.24 -3.78
CA PRO A 460 -40.39 -5.76 -5.16
C PRO A 460 -39.92 -4.78 -6.25
N SER A 461 -39.96 -3.47 -5.97
CA SER A 461 -39.44 -2.41 -6.83
C SER A 461 -37.92 -2.24 -6.80
N GLU A 462 -37.23 -2.86 -5.84
CA GLU A 462 -35.76 -2.85 -5.69
C GLU A 462 -35.11 -4.12 -6.28
N HIS A 463 -35.93 -5.07 -6.74
CA HIS A 463 -35.47 -6.26 -7.45
C HIS A 463 -35.17 -5.91 -8.92
N HIS A 464 -33.88 -5.83 -9.26
CA HIS A 464 -33.44 -5.70 -10.64
C HIS A 464 -33.05 -7.07 -11.20
N GLY A 465 -33.21 -7.28 -12.51
CA GLY A 465 -32.89 -8.55 -13.15
C GLY A 465 -31.39 -8.86 -13.06
N THR A 466 -31.04 -10.12 -12.77
CA THR A 466 -29.66 -10.62 -12.80
C THR A 466 -29.17 -10.92 -14.22
N ASP A 467 -29.72 -10.28 -15.24
CA ASP A 467 -29.34 -10.47 -16.63
C ASP A 467 -28.30 -9.41 -17.02
N GLY A 468 -27.02 -9.79 -16.97
CA GLY A 468 -25.90 -8.92 -17.34
C GLY A 468 -24.68 -9.05 -16.41
N PRO A 469 -23.57 -8.37 -16.73
CA PRO A 469 -22.39 -8.33 -15.88
C PRO A 469 -22.67 -7.60 -14.57
N ASN A 470 -22.07 -8.08 -13.47
CA ASN A 470 -22.14 -7.45 -12.14
C ASN A 470 -21.53 -6.04 -12.16
N ALA A 471 -22.11 -5.06 -11.45
CA ALA A 471 -21.61 -3.69 -11.43
C ALA A 471 -20.14 -3.59 -11.00
N ILE A 472 -19.72 -4.39 -10.02
CA ILE A 472 -18.33 -4.49 -9.57
C ILE A 472 -17.43 -4.92 -10.72
N SER A 473 -17.85 -5.90 -11.53
CA SER A 473 -17.05 -6.39 -12.66
C SER A 473 -16.82 -5.30 -13.71
N ILE A 474 -17.76 -4.35 -13.87
CA ILE A 474 -17.62 -3.18 -14.74
C ILE A 474 -16.67 -2.15 -14.13
N CYS A 475 -16.74 -1.89 -12.82
CA CYS A 475 -15.75 -1.06 -12.12
C CYS A 475 -14.31 -1.61 -12.33
N LEU A 476 -14.14 -2.93 -12.19
CA LEU A 476 -12.86 -3.61 -12.44
C LEU A 476 -12.41 -3.44 -13.89
N PHE A 477 -13.33 -3.59 -14.86
CA PHE A 477 -13.05 -3.39 -16.28
C PHE A 477 -12.59 -1.95 -16.60
N ILE A 478 -13.25 -0.93 -16.04
CA ILE A 478 -12.83 0.48 -16.21
C ILE A 478 -11.42 0.69 -15.62
N GLY A 479 -11.15 0.08 -14.45
CA GLY A 479 -9.81 0.04 -13.86
C GLY A 479 -8.75 -0.59 -14.76
N ALA A 480 -9.12 -1.56 -15.59
CA ALA A 480 -8.26 -2.17 -16.59
C ALA A 480 -7.79 -1.15 -17.65
N LEU A 481 -8.68 -0.28 -18.12
CA LEU A 481 -8.35 0.77 -19.08
C LEU A 481 -7.37 1.79 -18.49
N SER A 482 -7.57 2.17 -17.23
CA SER A 482 -6.65 3.08 -16.54
C SER A 482 -5.24 2.49 -16.40
N THR A 483 -5.15 1.18 -16.14
CA THR A 483 -3.84 0.51 -15.96
C THR A 483 -3.07 0.35 -17.27
N VAL A 484 -3.73 0.36 -18.43
CA VAL A 484 -3.05 0.55 -19.73
C VAL A 484 -2.41 1.94 -19.82
N GLY A 485 -3.09 2.98 -19.32
CA GLY A 485 -2.51 4.32 -19.16
C GLY A 485 -1.27 4.32 -18.25
N ALA A 486 -1.28 3.53 -17.18
CA ALA A 486 -0.12 3.34 -16.31
C ALA A 486 1.06 2.68 -17.03
N ALA A 487 0.79 1.66 -17.87
CA ALA A 487 1.82 1.04 -18.70
C ALA A 487 2.45 2.04 -19.68
N TYR A 488 1.65 2.93 -20.28
CA TYR A 488 2.13 4.01 -21.14
C TYR A 488 2.98 5.04 -20.37
N ALA A 489 2.51 5.49 -19.21
CA ALA A 489 3.27 6.40 -18.34
C ALA A 489 4.60 5.78 -17.87
N THR A 490 4.61 4.48 -17.56
CA THR A 490 5.82 3.73 -17.20
C THR A 490 6.76 3.59 -18.38
N LYS A 491 6.24 3.38 -19.60
CA LYS A 491 7.05 3.38 -20.82
C LYS A 491 7.73 4.73 -21.04
N LYS A 492 7.05 5.85 -20.77
CA LYS A 492 7.64 7.18 -20.86
C LYS A 492 8.84 7.36 -19.91
N LEU A 493 8.83 6.72 -18.73
CA LEU A 493 10.00 6.70 -17.86
C LEU A 493 11.20 6.00 -18.50
N ARG A 494 10.97 4.95 -19.31
CA ARG A 494 12.02 4.25 -20.07
C ARG A 494 12.68 5.15 -21.11
N ASP A 495 11.87 5.97 -21.77
CA ASP A 495 12.35 6.89 -22.79
C ASP A 495 13.13 8.09 -22.17
N LEU A 496 13.07 8.25 -20.84
CA LEU A 496 13.81 9.22 -20.04
C LEU A 496 15.02 8.61 -19.30
N GLN A 497 15.30 7.31 -19.50
CA GLN A 497 16.51 6.64 -19.04
C GLN A 497 17.56 6.63 -20.15
#